data_AF-A0A821Y827-F1
#
_entry.id   AF-A0A821Y827-F1
#
_cell.length_a   1.000
_cell.length_b   1.000
_cell.length_c   1.000
_cell.angle_alpha   90.00
_cell.angle_beta   90.00
_cell.angle_gamma   90.00
#
_symmetry.space_group_name_H-M   'P 1'
#
loop_
_entity.id
_entity.type
_entity.pdbx_description
1 polymer ?
#
loop_
_entity_poly.entity_id
_entity_poly.type
_entity_poly.pdbx_seq_one_letter_code
_entity_poly.pdbx_strand_id
1 'polypeptide(L)' 'MKWVEDAKQGIVVAGGQGYGDALTQLASPQGIFVDTFGTLY' A
#
# COMPACT_ATOMS: atom_id res chain seq x y z
N MET A 1 3.58 3.37 0.38
CA MET A 1 3.14 4.77 0.44
C MET A 1 3.23 5.37 -0.96
N LYS A 2 2.27 6.19 -1.36
CA LYS A 2 2.27 6.93 -2.62
C LYS A 2 2.54 8.40 -2.33
N TRP A 3 3.49 8.97 -3.04
CA TRP A 3 3.78 10.40 -3.05
C TRP A 3 3.40 10.94 -4.41
N VAL A 4 2.69 12.07 -4.43
CA VAL A 4 2.54 12.88 -5.64
C VAL A 4 3.64 13.94 -5.66
N GLU A 5 3.96 14.46 -6.83
CA GLU A 5 4.95 15.54 -6.98
C GLU A 5 4.58 16.70 -6.06
N ASP A 6 5.58 17.25 -5.36
CA ASP A 6 5.44 18.29 -4.32
C ASP A 6 4.58 17.95 -3.09
N ALA A 7 4.20 16.69 -2.88
CA ALA A 7 3.44 16.30 -1.70
C ALA A 7 4.23 16.50 -0.39
N LYS A 8 3.64 17.24 0.55
CA LYS A 8 4.19 17.40 1.92
C LYS A 8 3.92 16.21 2.83
N GLN A 9 2.99 15.32 2.45
CA GLN A 9 2.62 14.11 3.19
C GLN A 9 2.33 12.96 2.21
N GLY A 10 2.69 11.76 2.62
CA GLY A 10 2.50 10.55 1.82
C GLY A 10 1.13 9.93 2.07
N ILE A 11 0.56 9.30 1.05
CA ILE A 11 -0.68 8.54 1.18
C ILE A 11 -0.33 7.08 1.46
N VAL A 12 -0.89 6.53 2.53
CA VAL A 12 -0.78 5.09 2.81
C VAL A 12 -1.76 4.36 1.90
N VAL A 13 -1.22 3.62 0.92
CA VAL A 13 -2.00 2.89 -0.09
C VAL A 13 -2.18 1.41 0.25
N ALA A 14 -1.37 0.89 1.17
CA ALA A 14 -1.43 -0.46 1.71
C ALA A 14 -0.67 -0.49 3.05
N GLY A 15 -1.16 -1.28 4.01
CA GLY A 15 -0.58 -1.41 5.34
C GLY A 15 -0.78 -0.20 6.26
N GLY A 16 -0.18 -0.24 7.46
CA GLY A 16 -0.16 0.89 8.40
C GLY A 16 -1.37 0.99 9.36
N GLN A 17 -2.44 0.24 9.11
CA GLN A 17 -3.61 0.14 10.01
C GLN A 17 -3.68 -1.20 10.77
N GLY A 18 -2.52 -1.84 10.97
CA GLY A 18 -2.43 -3.16 11.59
C GLY A 18 -2.90 -4.32 10.69
N TYR A 19 -2.95 -5.51 11.28
CA TYR A 19 -3.44 -6.74 10.65
C TYR A 19 -4.95 -6.64 10.40
N GLY A 20 -5.39 -7.00 9.19
CA GLY A 20 -6.81 -7.11 8.84
C GLY A 20 -7.04 -7.27 7.34
N ASP A 21 -8.30 -7.43 6.96
CA ASP A 21 -8.71 -7.83 5.60
C ASP A 21 -9.11 -6.63 4.72
N ALA A 22 -9.00 -5.41 5.23
CA ALA A 22 -9.24 -4.21 4.42
C ALA A 22 -8.11 -4.01 3.40
N LEU A 23 -8.41 -3.38 2.25
CA LEU A 23 -7.42 -3.08 1.20
C LEU A 23 -6.20 -2.28 1.69
N THR A 24 -6.36 -1.52 2.77
CA THR A 24 -5.29 -0.73 3.39
C THR A 24 -4.59 -1.43 4.55
N GLN A 25 -4.90 -2.70 4.81
CA GLN A 25 -4.28 -3.50 5.86
C GLN A 25 -3.39 -4.58 5.26
N LEU A 26 -2.32 -4.90 5.96
CA LEU A 26 -1.40 -5.97 5.60
C LEU A 26 -1.27 -6.85 6.84
N ALA A 27 -1.46 -8.15 6.68
CA ALA A 27 -1.26 -9.09 7.75
C ALA A 27 0.25 -9.37 7.91
N SER A 28 0.79 -10.33 7.16
CA SER A 28 2.23 -10.64 7.15
C SER A 28 2.69 -10.93 5.73
N PRO A 29 2.76 -9.89 4.86
CA PRO A 29 3.20 -10.09 3.49
C PRO A 29 4.69 -10.40 3.48
N GLN A 30 5.07 -11.49 2.81
CA GLN A 30 6.49 -11.82 2.57
C GLN A 30 7.10 -11.02 1.42
N GLY A 31 6.25 -10.46 0.57
CA GLY A 31 6.60 -9.61 -0.54
C GLY A 31 5.36 -8.86 -1.02
N ILE A 32 5.58 -7.76 -1.74
CA ILE A 32 4.53 -6.98 -2.37
C ILE A 32 4.97 -6.72 -3.80
N PHE A 33 4.10 -7.00 -4.77
CA PHE A 33 4.35 -6.76 -6.19
C PHE A 33 3.20 -5.94 -6.80
N VAL A 34 3.53 -5.09 -7.77
CA VAL A 34 2.56 -4.32 -8.55
C VAL A 34 2.70 -4.71 -10.00
N ASP A 35 1.63 -5.21 -10.60
CA ASP A 35 1.62 -5.57 -12.02
C ASP A 35 1.52 -4.32 -12.94
N THR A 36 1.54 -4.55 -14.25
CA THR A 36 1.44 -3.46 -15.24
C THR A 36 0.06 -2.82 -15.29
N PHE A 37 -0.98 -3.44 -14.70
CA PHE A 37 -2.33 -2.87 -14.59
C PHE A 37 -2.51 -2.06 -13.29
N GLY A 38 -1.49 -2.02 -12.43
CA GLY A 38 -1.52 -1.32 -11.15
C GLY A 38 -2.19 -2.12 -10.03
N THR A 39 -2.38 -3.42 -10.22
CA THR A 39 -2.93 -4.33 -9.20
C THR A 39 -1.83 -4.70 -8.20
N LEU A 40 -2.15 -4.65 -6.91
CA LEU A 40 -1.26 -5.02 -5.81
C LEU A 40 -1.46 -6.51 -5.46
N TYR A 41 -0.36 -7.26 -5.33
CA TYR A 41 -0.32 -8.65 -4.88
C TYR A 41 0.62 -8.82 -3.69
#